data_AF-A0A8C4NN15-F1
#
_entry.id   AF-A0A8C4NN15-F1
#
_cell.length_a   1.000
_cell.length_b   1.000
_cell.length_c   1.000
_cell.angle_alpha   90.00
_cell.angle_beta   90.00
_cell.angle_gamma   90.00
#
_symmetry.space_group_name_H-M   'P 1'
#
loop_
_entity.id
_entity.type
_entity.pdbx_description
1 polymer ?
#
loop_
_entity_poly.entity_id
_entity_poly.type
_entity_poly.pdbx_seq_one_letter_code
_entity_poly.pdbx_strand_id
1 'polypeptide(L)'
;MAGDGKIYVPYMVSSAFGVKDFTSIQEAVNEFTGKTCVRFIPRTDEKDFINIQALGESWSFMGRRGGAQCLSLSEPGAVQKGTVLHEFMHVLGFHHEHCRPDRDQHIQVLQNNIQEGERRRGVWL
;
A
#
# COMPACT_ATOMS: atom_id res chain seq x y z
N MET A 1 0.14 -20.19 -8.35
CA MET A 1 0.85 -19.93 -7.08
C MET A 1 2.11 -20.78 -7.10
N ALA A 2 3.22 -20.28 -6.55
CA ALA A 2 4.39 -21.13 -6.39
C ALA A 2 4.01 -22.34 -5.51
N GLY A 3 4.54 -23.52 -5.81
CA GLY A 3 4.22 -24.74 -5.08
C GLY A 3 4.66 -24.74 -3.60
N ASP A 4 5.28 -23.66 -3.14
CA ASP A 4 5.80 -23.48 -1.78
C ASP A 4 4.82 -22.77 -0.82
N GLY A 5 3.58 -22.51 -1.27
CA GLY A 5 2.54 -21.87 -0.46
C GLY A 5 2.74 -20.37 -0.24
N LYS A 6 3.68 -19.73 -0.95
CA LYS A 6 3.94 -18.29 -0.85
C LYS A 6 3.29 -17.51 -1.98
N ILE A 7 2.99 -16.25 -1.68
CA ILE A 7 2.51 -15.27 -2.66
C ILE A 7 3.63 -14.27 -2.92
N TYR A 8 4.09 -14.20 -4.16
CA TYR A 8 5.15 -13.29 -4.57
C TYR A 8 4.54 -12.05 -5.22
N VAL A 9 4.90 -10.87 -4.72
CA VAL A 9 4.45 -9.56 -5.20
C VAL A 9 5.68 -8.78 -5.69
N PRO A 10 5.96 -8.80 -7.00
CA PRO A 10 7.11 -8.08 -7.54
C PRO A 10 6.93 -6.56 -7.39
N TYR A 11 8.01 -5.85 -7.04
CA TYR A 11 8.01 -4.38 -6.95
C TYR A 11 9.29 -3.75 -7.51
N MET A 12 9.17 -2.50 -7.94
CA MET A 12 10.29 -1.62 -8.25
C MET A 12 10.15 -0.34 -7.42
N VAL A 13 11.28 0.30 -7.12
CA VAL A 13 11.31 1.56 -6.36
C VAL A 13 11.97 2.63 -7.23
N SER A 14 11.32 3.80 -7.32
CA SER A 14 11.88 4.96 -8.01
C SER A 14 13.23 5.36 -7.42
N SER A 15 14.16 5.75 -8.29
CA SER A 15 15.47 6.28 -7.90
C SER A 15 15.40 7.65 -7.21
N ALA A 16 14.21 8.27 -7.13
CA ALA A 16 13.98 9.49 -6.38
C ALA A 16 14.08 9.29 -4.85
N PHE A 17 13.89 8.06 -4.37
CA PHE A 17 13.97 7.75 -2.95
C PHE A 17 15.40 7.65 -2.45
N GLY A 18 15.67 8.25 -1.28
CA GLY A 18 16.98 8.18 -0.64
C GLY A 18 17.15 6.94 0.23
N VAL A 19 18.35 6.75 0.79
CA VAL A 19 18.68 5.60 1.66
C VAL A 19 17.68 5.43 2.79
N LYS A 20 17.27 6.51 3.46
CA LYS A 20 16.30 6.48 4.57
C LYS A 20 14.94 5.94 4.13
N ASP A 21 14.47 6.35 2.96
CA ASP A 21 13.18 5.91 2.41
C ASP A 21 13.25 4.43 2.03
N PHE A 22 14.33 4.04 1.35
CA PHE A 22 14.61 2.64 1.02
C PHE A 22 14.67 1.75 2.26
N THR A 23 15.30 2.20 3.36
CA THR A 23 15.29 1.48 4.64
C THR A 23 13.86 1.27 5.14
N SER A 24 13.03 2.32 5.12
CA SER A 24 11.62 2.22 5.57
C SER A 24 10.80 1.25 4.71
N ILE A 25 11.02 1.25 3.39
CA ILE A 25 10.40 0.31 2.46
C ILE A 25 10.86 -1.12 2.78
N GLN A 26 12.16 -1.34 2.97
CA GLN A 26 12.71 -2.66 3.25
C GLN A 26 12.25 -3.21 4.62
N GLU A 27 12.13 -2.37 5.63
CA GLU A 27 11.57 -2.75 6.92
C GLU A 27 10.11 -3.22 6.80
N ALA A 28 9.30 -2.58 5.95
CA ALA A 28 7.94 -3.01 5.67
C ALA A 28 7.91 -4.34 4.89
N VAL A 29 8.79 -4.53 3.91
CA VAL A 29 8.96 -5.82 3.20
C VAL A 29 9.32 -6.95 4.17
N ASN A 30 10.24 -6.69 5.10
CA ASN A 30 10.67 -7.66 6.11
C ASN A 30 9.54 -8.01 7.09
N GLU A 31 8.70 -7.04 7.46
CA GLU A 31 7.53 -7.26 8.31
C GLU A 31 6.58 -8.31 7.71
N PHE A 32 6.23 -8.16 6.42
CA PHE A 32 5.38 -9.13 5.71
C PHE A 32 6.06 -10.49 5.60
N THR A 33 7.36 -10.50 5.28
CA THR A 33 8.14 -11.73 5.13
C THR A 33 8.19 -12.55 6.43
N GLY A 34 8.34 -11.87 7.57
CA GLY A 34 8.43 -12.52 8.89
C GLY A 34 7.09 -12.97 9.48
N LYS A 35 5.96 -12.40 9.03
CA LYS A 35 4.64 -12.62 9.65
C LYS A 35 3.60 -13.29 8.76
N THR A 36 3.85 -13.39 7.46
CA THR A 36 2.86 -13.89 6.49
C THR A 36 3.49 -14.81 5.44
N CYS A 37 2.69 -15.34 4.51
CA CYS A 37 3.17 -16.03 3.31
C CYS A 37 3.44 -15.08 2.12
N VAL A 38 3.21 -13.77 2.28
CA VAL A 38 3.44 -12.75 1.24
C VAL A 38 4.91 -12.37 1.18
N ARG A 39 5.45 -12.29 -0.03
CA ARG A 39 6.84 -11.95 -0.33
C ARG A 39 6.85 -10.81 -1.34
N PHE A 40 7.07 -9.60 -0.86
CA PHE A 40 7.41 -8.48 -1.73
C PHE A 40 8.86 -8.68 -2.20
N ILE A 41 9.05 -8.82 -3.51
CA ILE A 41 10.37 -9.11 -4.10
C ILE A 41 10.75 -8.06 -5.14
N PRO A 42 12.04 -7.72 -5.30
CA PRO A 42 12.48 -6.90 -6.41
C PRO A 42 12.07 -7.55 -7.73
N ARG A 43 11.41 -6.78 -8.59
CA ARG A 43 10.97 -7.25 -9.91
C ARG A 43 12.18 -7.55 -10.80
N THR A 44 12.07 -8.63 -11.58
CA THR A 44 12.94 -8.91 -12.72
C THR A 44 12.21 -8.61 -14.03
N ASP A 45 11.35 -9.53 -14.44
CA ASP A 45 10.68 -9.59 -15.75
C ASP A 45 9.18 -9.84 -15.62
N GLU A 46 8.66 -9.89 -14.39
CA GLU A 46 7.25 -10.12 -14.15
C GLU A 46 6.40 -9.03 -14.81
N LYS A 47 5.34 -9.48 -15.49
CA LYS A 47 4.39 -8.60 -16.17
C LYS A 47 3.63 -7.72 -15.19
N ASP A 48 3.24 -8.30 -14.06
CA ASP A 48 2.41 -7.66 -13.05
C ASP A 48 3.28 -7.34 -11.84
N PHE A 49 3.37 -6.06 -11.48
CA PHE A 49 4.25 -5.60 -10.41
C PHE A 49 3.82 -4.23 -9.89
N ILE A 50 4.32 -3.89 -8.71
CA ILE A 50 4.10 -2.59 -8.08
C ILE A 50 5.23 -1.63 -8.47
N ASN A 51 4.88 -0.49 -9.06
CA ASN A 51 5.82 0.57 -9.37
C ASN A 51 5.73 1.66 -8.28
N ILE A 52 6.64 1.63 -7.32
CA ILE A 52 6.67 2.55 -6.17
C ILE A 52 7.30 3.88 -6.59
N GLN A 53 6.52 4.95 -6.50
CA GLN A 53 6.86 6.29 -7.01
C GLN A 53 6.73 7.35 -5.91
N ALA A 54 7.49 8.45 -6.04
CA ALA A 54 7.37 9.61 -5.16
C ALA A 54 6.46 10.64 -5.84
N LEU A 55 5.16 10.59 -5.56
CA LEU A 55 4.15 11.50 -6.16
C LEU A 55 3.47 12.40 -5.12
N GLY A 56 4.07 12.53 -3.93
CA GLY A 56 3.68 13.47 -2.89
C GLY A 56 2.76 12.89 -1.83
N GLU A 57 1.53 12.50 -2.19
CA GLU A 57 0.62 11.82 -1.28
C GLU A 57 0.79 10.29 -1.34
N SER A 58 0.58 9.60 -0.22
CA SER A 58 0.62 8.13 -0.20
C SER A 58 -0.72 7.56 -0.58
N TRP A 59 -0.72 6.68 -1.57
CA TRP A 59 -1.90 5.96 -2.04
C TRP A 59 -1.48 4.76 -2.89
N SER A 60 -2.38 3.79 -3.01
CA SER A 60 -2.20 2.62 -3.84
C SER A 60 -3.50 2.21 -4.48
N PHE A 61 -3.40 1.56 -5.64
CA PHE A 61 -4.54 0.81 -6.15
C PHE A 61 -4.83 -0.42 -5.31
N MET A 62 -6.12 -0.76 -5.23
CA MET A 62 -6.56 -1.93 -4.50
C MET A 62 -6.45 -3.21 -5.32
N GLY A 63 -5.77 -4.21 -4.76
CA GLY A 63 -5.61 -5.52 -5.38
C GLY A 63 -4.74 -5.53 -6.64
N ARG A 64 -4.61 -6.71 -7.25
CA ARG A 64 -3.89 -6.91 -8.50
C ARG A 64 -4.73 -6.44 -9.70
N ARG A 65 -4.24 -5.44 -10.44
CA ARG A 65 -4.93 -4.88 -11.62
C ARG A 65 -4.44 -5.39 -12.96
N GLY A 66 -3.28 -6.06 -12.98
CA GLY A 66 -2.59 -6.50 -14.19
C GLY A 66 -1.68 -5.42 -14.77
N GLY A 67 -0.52 -5.82 -15.27
CA GLY A 67 0.54 -4.91 -15.69
C GLY A 67 1.23 -4.19 -14.52
N ALA A 68 1.99 -3.14 -14.86
CA ALA A 68 2.54 -2.22 -13.87
C ALA A 68 1.41 -1.44 -13.20
N GLN A 69 1.32 -1.48 -11.87
CA GLN A 69 0.42 -0.61 -11.11
C GLN A 69 1.21 0.31 -10.19
N CYS A 70 0.83 1.59 -10.17
CA CYS A 70 1.51 2.60 -9.37
C CYS A 70 1.09 2.47 -7.90
N LEU A 71 2.08 2.63 -7.02
CA LEU A 71 1.91 2.94 -5.60
C LEU A 71 2.69 4.23 -5.36
N SER A 72 2.03 5.24 -4.83
CA SER A 72 2.68 6.48 -4.42
C SER A 72 3.03 6.42 -2.94
N LEU A 73 4.23 6.87 -2.60
CA LEU A 73 4.61 7.18 -1.23
C LEU A 73 4.86 8.67 -1.09
N SER A 74 4.91 9.11 0.16
CA SER A 74 5.23 10.48 0.56
C SER A 74 6.48 11.02 -0.13
N GLU A 75 6.61 12.35 -0.14
CA GLU A 75 7.79 13.05 -0.63
C GLU A 75 9.12 12.43 -0.15
N PRO A 76 10.18 12.44 -0.98
CA PRO A 76 11.47 11.86 -0.61
C PRO A 76 12.00 12.39 0.73
N GLY A 77 12.51 11.49 1.57
CA GLY A 77 12.99 11.77 2.93
C GLY A 77 11.92 11.67 4.02
N ALA A 78 10.64 11.59 3.65
CA ALA A 78 9.50 11.53 4.56
C ALA A 78 8.77 10.17 4.55
N VAL A 79 9.29 9.15 3.85
CA VAL A 79 8.69 7.82 3.85
C VAL A 79 8.79 7.20 5.24
N GLN A 80 7.66 6.65 5.72
CA GLN A 80 7.57 5.97 7.02
C GLN A 80 7.14 4.53 6.83
N LYS A 81 7.75 3.61 7.59
CA LYS A 81 7.43 2.17 7.55
C LYS A 81 5.92 1.88 7.65
N GLY A 82 5.23 2.55 8.58
CA GLY A 82 3.78 2.34 8.80
C GLY A 82 2.93 2.69 7.57
N THR A 83 3.29 3.78 6.88
CA THR A 83 2.64 4.17 5.63
C THR A 83 2.89 3.13 4.53
N VAL A 84 4.12 2.63 4.40
CA VAL A 84 4.42 1.57 3.41
C VAL A 84 3.61 0.30 3.70
N LEU A 85 3.49 -0.11 4.97
CA LEU A 85 2.66 -1.25 5.36
C LEU A 85 1.19 -1.05 4.98
N HIS A 86 0.66 0.14 5.22
CA HIS A 86 -0.71 0.50 4.85
C HIS A 86 -0.94 0.39 3.33
N GLU A 87 -0.08 1.02 2.52
CA GLU A 87 -0.22 0.97 1.07
C GLU A 87 -0.01 -0.43 0.50
N PHE A 88 0.84 -1.24 1.13
CA PHE A 88 0.98 -2.66 0.79
C PHE A 88 -0.28 -3.47 1.10
N MET A 89 -1.01 -3.16 2.17
CA MET A 89 -2.30 -3.79 2.44
C MET A 89 -3.34 -3.44 1.37
N HIS A 90 -3.34 -2.20 0.85
CA HIS A 90 -4.16 -1.85 -0.32
C HIS A 90 -3.78 -2.67 -1.55
N VAL A 91 -2.48 -2.84 -1.85
CA VAL A 91 -2.01 -3.73 -2.92
C VAL A 91 -2.56 -5.15 -2.77
N LEU A 92 -2.66 -5.64 -1.53
CA LEU A 92 -3.19 -6.97 -1.23
C LEU A 92 -4.73 -7.05 -1.25
N GLY A 93 -5.42 -5.92 -1.42
CA GLY A 93 -6.87 -5.87 -1.60
C GLY A 93 -7.66 -5.47 -0.34
N PHE A 94 -6.99 -4.93 0.70
CA PHE A 94 -7.68 -4.48 1.90
C PHE A 94 -8.21 -3.05 1.73
N HIS A 95 -9.44 -2.82 2.20
CA HIS A 95 -10.02 -1.49 2.36
C HIS A 95 -9.59 -0.88 3.70
N HIS A 96 -9.87 0.41 3.90
CA HIS A 96 -9.79 1.01 5.23
C HIS A 96 -10.79 0.35 6.19
N GLU A 97 -10.38 0.15 7.45
CA GLU A 97 -11.18 -0.59 8.44
C GLU A 97 -12.55 0.05 8.70
N HIS A 98 -12.63 1.39 8.63
CA HIS A 98 -13.88 2.12 8.85
C HIS A 98 -14.88 2.00 7.67
N CYS A 99 -14.49 1.37 6.57
CA CYS A 99 -15.35 1.04 5.43
C CYS A 99 -16.03 -0.32 5.60
N ARG A 100 -15.78 -1.05 6.69
CA ARG A 100 -16.44 -2.33 6.92
C ARG A 100 -17.96 -2.19 6.97
N PRO A 101 -18.72 -3.19 6.48
CA PRO A 101 -20.18 -3.15 6.50
C PRO A 101 -20.79 -3.05 7.91
N ASP A 102 -20.07 -3.51 8.94
CA ASP A 102 -20.49 -3.48 10.34
C ASP A 102 -19.97 -2.27 11.12
N ARG A 103 -19.28 -1.31 10.47
CA ARG A 103 -18.59 -0.21 11.16
C ARG A 103 -19.51 0.66 12.03
N ASP A 104 -20.78 0.81 11.66
CA ASP A 104 -21.77 1.59 12.42
C ASP A 104 -22.11 0.95 13.79
N GLN A 105 -21.67 -0.29 14.05
CA GLN A 105 -21.73 -0.93 15.37
C GLN A 105 -20.54 -0.59 16.28
N HIS A 106 -19.47 -0.02 15.72
CA HIS A 106 -18.19 0.19 16.42
C HIS A 106 -17.81 1.67 16.52
N ILE A 107 -18.17 2.47 15.51
CA ILE A 107 -17.81 3.88 15.43
C ILE A 107 -19.01 4.71 14.97
N GLN A 108 -18.97 6.01 15.30
CA GLN A 108 -19.90 6.99 14.75
C GLN A 108 -19.13 7.98 13.87
N VAL A 109 -19.53 8.10 12.60
CA VAL A 109 -18.97 9.10 11.69
C VAL A 109 -19.72 10.41 11.83
N LEU A 110 -19.06 11.43 12.39
CA LEU A 110 -19.62 12.78 12.50
C LEU A 110 -19.54 13.49 11.14
N GLN A 111 -20.55 13.27 10.29
CA GLN A 111 -20.61 13.74 8.89
C GLN A 111 -20.39 15.26 8.72
N ASN A 112 -20.77 16.05 9.72
CA ASN A 112 -20.61 17.50 9.73
C ASN A 112 -19.15 17.95 9.93
N ASN A 113 -18.28 17.04 10.40
CA ASN A 113 -16.85 17.32 10.61
C ASN A 113 -15.98 16.86 9.43
N ILE A 114 -16.57 16.28 8.38
CA ILE A 114 -15.86 15.85 7.18
C ILE A 114 -15.72 17.05 6.24
N GLN A 115 -14.50 17.32 5.79
CA GLN A 115 -14.21 18.38 4.81
C GLN A 115 -15.00 18.17 3.51
N GLU A 116 -15.48 19.27 2.94
CA GLU A 116 -16.25 19.24 1.70
C GLU A 116 -15.40 18.68 0.55
N GLY A 117 -15.95 17.75 -0.23
CA GLY A 117 -15.25 17.05 -1.32
C GLY A 117 -14.62 15.70 -0.92
N GLU A 118 -14.25 15.51 0.35
CA GLU A 118 -13.63 14.26 0.82
C GLU A 118 -14.63 13.11 0.96
N ARG A 119 -15.93 13.42 1.09
CA ARG A 119 -17.01 12.44 1.18
C ARG A 119 -17.11 11.49 -0.03
N ARG A 120 -16.54 11.83 -1.18
CA ARG A 120 -16.69 11.08 -2.44
C ARG A 120 -15.40 10.41 -2.94
N ARG A 121 -14.27 10.61 -2.25
CA ARG A 121 -12.95 10.17 -2.74
C ARG A 121 -12.57 8.72 -2.38
N GLY A 122 -13.46 7.96 -1.74
CA GLY A 122 -13.14 6.60 -1.29
C GLY A 122 -12.10 6.54 -0.17
N VAL A 123 -11.66 7.70 0.33
CA VAL A 123 -10.88 7.84 1.58
C VAL A 123 -11.78 7.64 2.81
N TRP A 124 -13.10 7.75 2.61
CA TRP A 124 -14.13 7.69 3.66
C TRP A 124 -15.29 6.71 3.36
N LEU A 125 -15.23 5.99 2.24
CA LEU A 125 -16.27 5.04 1.79
C LEU A 125 -15.64 3.84 1.07
#